data_AF-A0AAU2YJY1-F1
#
_entry.id   AF-A0AAU2YJY1-F1
#
_cell.length_a   1.000
_cell.length_b   1.000
_cell.length_c   1.000
_cell.angle_alpha   90.00
_cell.angle_beta   90.00
_cell.angle_gamma   90.00
#
_symmetry.space_group_name_H-M   'P 1'
#
loop_
_entity.id
_entity.type
_entity.pdbx_description
1 polymer ?
#
loop_
_entity_poly.entity_id
_entity_poly.type
_entity_poly.pdbx_seq_one_letter_code
_entity_poly.pdbx_strand_id
1 'polypeptide(L)'
;MHHPTRAAIAARHLRTDRWWLAPAVTAGGLLAFIVYSTWRAFSNADYYAAPYVSPFYSPCLADNCAPMRNGPNWEILGSWWGLSPALLILIFPLGFRLTCYYYRKAYYRGFWASPPACAVAEPHRKYSGETRFPLIMQNIHRYFFYAAVPVAGILTYDTVLTFRDEHYAWGHMGLGSLIFLVNIALIWAYTLSCHSCRHIIGGRLRHFSKHPVRYRLWGWVGRLNARHMLLAWASLISVAACDFYVYLVASGAFDDPRFF
;
A
#
# COMPACT_ATOMS: atom_id res chain seq x y z
N MET A 1 30.90 -43.00 -22.87
CA MET A 1 30.28 -41.70 -23.18
C MET A 1 30.84 -40.67 -22.20
N HIS A 2 31.71 -39.77 -22.65
CA HIS A 2 32.16 -38.65 -21.81
C HIS A 2 31.05 -37.62 -21.79
N HIS A 3 30.24 -37.61 -20.74
CA HIS A 3 29.36 -36.46 -20.51
C HIS A 3 30.24 -35.24 -20.25
N PRO A 4 30.03 -34.11 -20.95
CA PRO A 4 30.78 -32.90 -20.68
C PRO A 4 30.57 -32.51 -19.21
N THR A 5 31.66 -32.43 -18.46
CA THR A 5 31.66 -31.97 -17.08
C THR A 5 31.24 -30.50 -17.04
N ARG A 6 30.42 -30.15 -16.05
CA ARG A 6 29.93 -28.78 -15.87
C ARG A 6 31.13 -27.84 -15.73
N ALA A 7 31.14 -26.73 -16.48
CA ALA A 7 32.24 -25.76 -16.42
C ALA A 7 32.50 -25.30 -14.98
N ALA A 8 33.74 -25.39 -14.52
CA ALA A 8 34.14 -24.95 -13.19
C ALA A 8 34.25 -23.42 -13.19
N ILE A 9 33.25 -22.75 -12.63
CA ILE A 9 33.23 -21.29 -12.48
C ILE A 9 33.72 -20.96 -11.07
N ALA A 10 34.92 -20.39 -10.96
CA ALA A 10 35.48 -19.96 -9.65
C ALA A 10 34.76 -18.72 -9.08
N ALA A 11 34.23 -17.86 -9.94
CA ALA A 11 33.48 -16.68 -9.54
C ALA A 11 32.11 -17.05 -8.95
N ARG A 12 31.71 -16.36 -7.87
CA ARG A 12 30.40 -16.58 -7.21
C ARG A 12 29.20 -16.31 -8.13
N HIS A 13 29.35 -15.39 -9.09
CA HIS A 13 28.41 -15.16 -10.17
C HIS A 13 29.12 -14.55 -11.39
N LEU A 14 28.54 -14.69 -12.58
CA LEU A 14 29.08 -14.15 -13.84
C LEU A 14 28.51 -12.78 -14.22
N ARG A 15 27.59 -12.21 -13.42
CA ARG A 15 27.02 -10.88 -13.70
C ARG A 15 28.03 -9.75 -13.48
N THR A 16 28.19 -8.89 -14.49
CA THR A 16 29.10 -7.73 -14.50
C THR A 16 28.37 -6.38 -14.48
N ASP A 17 27.07 -6.37 -14.74
CA ASP A 17 26.23 -5.18 -14.72
C ASP A 17 25.76 -4.83 -13.30
N ARG A 18 25.11 -3.66 -13.13
CA ARG A 18 24.65 -3.13 -11.83
C ARG A 18 23.41 -3.85 -11.29
N TRP A 19 23.48 -5.17 -11.16
CA TRP A 19 22.40 -6.04 -10.71
C TRP A 19 21.84 -5.67 -9.33
N TRP A 20 22.66 -5.06 -8.48
CA TRP A 20 22.31 -4.63 -7.13
C TRP A 20 21.48 -3.34 -7.10
N LEU A 21 21.48 -2.55 -8.18
CA LEU A 21 20.88 -1.21 -8.17
C LEU A 21 19.36 -1.26 -7.97
N ALA A 22 18.66 -2.10 -8.74
CA ALA A 22 17.21 -2.23 -8.63
C ALA A 22 16.73 -2.68 -7.22
N PRO A 23 17.29 -3.75 -6.61
CA PRO A 23 16.93 -4.12 -5.25
C PRO A 23 17.35 -3.08 -4.21
N ALA A 24 18.48 -2.38 -4.39
CA ALA A 24 18.92 -1.32 -3.49
C ALA A 24 17.98 -0.10 -3.52
N VAL A 25 17.59 0.38 -4.70
CA VAL A 25 16.62 1.49 -4.85
C VAL A 25 15.27 1.11 -4.23
N THR A 26 14.82 -0.11 -4.48
CA THR A 26 13.59 -0.64 -3.89
C THR A 26 13.67 -0.69 -2.37
N ALA A 27 14.75 -1.23 -1.81
CA ALA A 27 14.96 -1.30 -0.36
C ALA A 27 15.03 0.10 0.27
N GLY A 28 15.77 1.03 -0.36
CA GLY A 28 15.88 2.41 0.10
C GLY A 28 14.54 3.14 0.12
N GLY A 29 13.75 3.03 -0.96
CA GLY A 29 12.42 3.64 -1.03
C GLY A 29 11.45 3.07 0.01
N LEU A 30 11.45 1.74 0.21
CA LEU A 30 10.63 1.10 1.25
C LEU A 30 11.09 1.48 2.66
N LEU A 31 12.41 1.55 2.90
CA LEU A 31 12.95 1.96 4.19
C LEU A 31 12.57 3.42 4.51
N ALA A 32 12.71 4.33 3.55
CA ALA A 32 12.29 5.71 3.71
C ALA A 32 10.80 5.82 4.07
N PHE A 33 9.95 5.06 3.37
CA PHE A 33 8.52 5.00 3.69
C PHE A 33 8.25 4.41 5.08
N ILE A 34 8.98 3.36 5.50
CA ILE A 34 8.84 2.76 6.84
C ILE A 34 9.21 3.77 7.93
N VAL A 35 10.34 4.46 7.77
CA VAL A 35 10.78 5.50 8.72
C VAL A 35 9.74 6.61 8.81
N TYR A 36 9.30 7.13 7.66
CA TYR A 36 8.27 8.17 7.58
C TYR A 36 6.96 7.74 8.23
N SER A 37 6.41 6.59 7.83
CA SER A 37 5.13 6.10 8.33
C SER A 37 5.18 5.73 9.81
N THR A 38 6.32 5.25 10.31
CA THR A 38 6.51 4.99 11.74
C THR A 38 6.50 6.30 12.52
N TRP A 39 7.27 7.31 12.09
CA TRP A 39 7.23 8.64 12.72
C TRP A 39 5.81 9.20 12.75
N ARG A 40 5.10 9.18 11.62
CA ARG A 40 3.71 9.66 11.53
C ARG A 40 2.71 8.84 12.33
N ALA A 41 2.90 7.53 12.46
CA ALA A 41 2.04 6.67 13.25
C ALA A 41 2.21 6.88 14.76
N PHE A 42 3.38 7.33 15.22
CA PHE A 42 3.65 7.57 16.63
C PHE A 42 3.56 9.04 17.03
N SER A 43 3.60 9.98 16.09
CA SER A 43 3.51 11.42 16.39
C SER A 43 2.19 11.81 17.06
N ASN A 44 1.10 11.13 16.69
CA ASN A 44 -0.25 11.36 17.21
C ASN A 44 -0.68 12.84 17.23
N ALA A 45 -0.21 13.61 16.25
CA ALA A 45 -0.40 15.04 16.12
C ALA A 45 -0.42 15.45 14.65
N ASP A 46 -1.01 16.61 14.37
CA ASP A 46 -1.03 17.25 13.04
C ASP A 46 -1.50 16.29 11.94
N TYR A 47 -2.63 15.62 12.18
CA TYR A 47 -3.22 14.64 11.25
C TYR A 47 -4.63 15.03 10.78
N TYR A 48 -5.15 16.16 11.25
CA TYR A 48 -6.46 16.69 10.87
C TYR A 48 -6.41 18.21 10.77
N ALA A 49 -6.85 18.75 9.64
CA ALA A 49 -7.07 20.17 9.41
C ALA A 49 -8.27 20.30 8.49
N ALA A 50 -9.39 20.82 9.00
CA ALA A 50 -10.68 20.74 8.30
C ALA A 50 -10.59 21.30 6.86
N PRO A 51 -11.08 20.57 5.84
CA PRO A 51 -11.78 19.28 5.90
C PRO A 51 -10.88 18.03 5.79
N TYR A 52 -9.55 18.20 5.71
CA TYR A 52 -8.59 17.16 5.37
C TYR A 52 -8.17 16.29 6.56
N VAL A 53 -8.12 14.97 6.32
CA VAL A 53 -7.62 13.98 7.28
C VAL A 53 -6.51 13.13 6.70
N SER A 54 -5.46 12.92 7.50
CA SER A 54 -4.43 11.97 7.11
C SER A 54 -5.05 10.59 6.82
N PRO A 55 -4.73 9.97 5.67
CA PRO A 55 -5.17 8.60 5.37
C PRO A 55 -4.57 7.55 6.33
N PHE A 56 -3.63 7.92 7.20
CA PHE A 56 -3.10 7.03 8.24
C PHE A 56 -3.97 7.01 9.50
N TYR A 57 -4.84 8.00 9.68
CA TYR A 57 -5.65 8.18 10.90
C TYR A 57 -7.15 7.95 10.68
N SER A 58 -7.57 7.64 9.45
CA SER A 58 -8.98 7.39 9.10
C SER A 58 -9.24 5.93 8.69
N PRO A 59 -10.34 5.29 9.17
CA PRO A 59 -11.28 5.78 10.18
C PRO A 59 -10.64 5.89 11.57
N CYS A 60 -11.23 6.76 12.39
CA CYS A 60 -10.90 6.81 13.81
C CYS A 60 -11.67 5.71 14.56
N LEU A 61 -10.94 4.79 15.20
CA LEU A 61 -11.49 3.64 15.93
C LEU A 61 -11.35 3.76 17.46
N ALA A 62 -10.72 4.80 17.96
CA ALA A 62 -10.46 5.05 19.38
C ALA A 62 -11.00 6.42 19.78
N ASP A 63 -11.21 6.65 21.09
CA ASP A 63 -11.77 7.91 21.61
C ASP A 63 -10.76 9.08 21.58
N ASN A 64 -9.47 8.78 21.44
CA ASN A 64 -8.39 9.77 21.50
C ASN A 64 -8.04 10.45 20.16
N CYS A 65 -8.94 10.41 19.18
CA CYS A 65 -8.77 11.13 17.92
C CYS A 65 -9.33 12.56 18.00
N ALA A 66 -8.82 13.45 17.15
CA ALA A 66 -9.48 14.72 16.88
C ALA A 66 -10.88 14.44 16.25
N PRO A 67 -11.96 15.01 16.79
CA PRO A 67 -13.31 14.75 16.29
C PRO A 67 -13.49 15.37 14.90
N MET A 68 -13.78 14.53 13.92
CA MET A 68 -13.90 14.93 12.53
C MET A 68 -15.37 15.15 12.17
N ARG A 69 -15.78 16.39 11.87
CA ARG A 69 -17.21 16.66 11.64
C ARG A 69 -17.75 15.91 10.40
N ASN A 70 -18.73 15.04 10.65
CA ASN A 70 -19.30 14.08 9.68
C ASN A 70 -18.25 13.13 9.08
N GLY A 71 -17.11 12.96 9.73
CA GLY A 71 -16.11 11.97 9.37
C GLY A 71 -16.38 10.60 10.01
N PRO A 72 -15.61 9.58 9.63
CA PRO A 72 -15.74 8.21 10.14
C PRO A 72 -15.11 8.06 11.54
N ASN A 73 -15.70 8.71 12.55
CA ASN A 73 -15.36 8.52 13.97
C ASN A 73 -16.28 7.44 14.56
N TRP A 74 -15.75 6.24 14.78
CA TRP A 74 -16.56 5.10 15.23
C TRP A 74 -16.29 4.67 16.67
N GLU A 75 -15.15 5.08 17.26
CA GLU A 75 -14.83 4.90 18.68
C GLU A 75 -15.03 3.45 19.22
N ILE A 76 -14.90 2.44 18.35
CA ILE A 76 -15.23 1.03 18.65
C ILE A 76 -14.39 0.48 19.81
N LEU A 77 -13.12 0.89 19.90
CA LEU A 77 -12.25 0.50 20.99
C LEU A 77 -12.42 1.39 22.23
N GLY A 78 -13.03 2.57 22.13
CA GLY A 78 -13.22 3.48 23.27
C GLY A 78 -11.92 3.96 23.91
N SER A 79 -11.99 4.29 25.20
CA SER A 79 -10.96 5.05 25.93
C SER A 79 -9.79 4.23 26.48
N TRP A 80 -9.83 2.90 26.44
CA TRP A 80 -8.71 2.07 26.93
C TRP A 80 -7.50 2.10 25.99
N TRP A 81 -7.69 2.47 24.72
CA TRP A 81 -6.62 2.59 23.76
C TRP A 81 -5.86 3.92 23.94
N GLY A 82 -4.75 3.88 24.68
CA GLY A 82 -3.93 5.07 24.96
C GLY A 82 -2.84 5.36 23.92
N LEU A 83 -2.63 4.50 22.93
CA LEU A 83 -1.66 4.70 21.86
C LEU A 83 -2.28 5.48 20.69
N SER A 84 -1.46 5.87 19.71
CA SER A 84 -1.97 6.57 18.53
C SER A 84 -3.06 5.76 17.81
N PRO A 85 -4.17 6.40 17.39
CA PRO A 85 -5.22 5.75 16.59
C PRO A 85 -4.71 5.17 15.27
N ALA A 86 -3.67 5.78 14.67
CA ALA A 86 -3.13 5.33 13.40
C ALA A 86 -2.67 3.86 13.43
N LEU A 87 -2.16 3.39 14.56
CA LEU A 87 -1.68 2.00 14.72
C LEU A 87 -2.80 0.97 14.51
N LEU A 88 -4.05 1.32 14.84
CA LEU A 88 -5.20 0.43 14.70
C LEU A 88 -5.57 0.20 13.25
N ILE A 89 -5.54 1.26 12.44
CA ILE A 89 -5.95 1.17 11.05
C ILE A 89 -4.79 0.76 10.14
N LEU A 90 -3.56 1.20 10.42
CA LEU A 90 -2.39 0.95 9.57
C LEU A 90 -2.07 -0.53 9.40
N ILE A 91 -2.45 -1.39 10.34
CA ILE A 91 -2.27 -2.85 10.23
C ILE A 91 -2.91 -3.43 8.98
N PHE A 92 -4.05 -2.89 8.52
CA PHE A 92 -4.77 -3.39 7.35
C PHE A 92 -4.08 -3.06 6.03
N PRO A 93 -3.79 -1.78 5.67
CA PRO A 93 -3.07 -1.46 4.46
C PRO A 93 -1.61 -1.94 4.50
N LEU A 94 -0.96 -1.91 5.67
CA LEU A 94 0.39 -2.47 5.83
C LEU A 94 0.36 -3.98 5.60
N GLY A 95 -0.55 -4.70 6.24
CA GLY A 95 -0.72 -6.14 6.04
C GLY A 95 -1.04 -6.49 4.58
N PHE A 96 -1.91 -5.72 3.93
CA PHE A 96 -2.23 -5.90 2.51
C PHE A 96 -0.99 -5.73 1.61
N ARG A 97 -0.12 -4.74 1.89
CA ARG A 97 1.13 -4.55 1.17
C ARG A 97 2.16 -5.62 1.50
N LEU A 98 2.44 -5.89 2.77
CA LEU A 98 3.47 -6.85 3.20
C LEU A 98 3.20 -8.27 2.70
N THR A 99 1.92 -8.67 2.68
CA THR A 99 1.49 -9.99 2.18
C THR A 99 1.39 -10.08 0.66
N CYS A 100 1.45 -8.96 -0.06
CA CYS A 100 1.39 -8.96 -1.51
C CYS A 100 2.64 -9.63 -2.12
N TYR A 101 2.42 -10.47 -3.13
CA TYR A 101 3.49 -11.17 -3.85
C TYR A 101 4.57 -10.22 -4.41
N TYR A 102 4.17 -9.03 -4.88
CA TYR A 102 5.12 -8.03 -5.37
C TYR A 102 6.06 -7.53 -4.25
N TYR A 103 5.48 -7.06 -3.14
CA TYR A 103 6.28 -6.59 -2.00
C TYR A 103 7.12 -7.71 -1.41
N ARG A 104 6.60 -8.94 -1.39
CA ARG A 104 7.38 -10.13 -1.01
C ARG A 104 8.66 -10.27 -1.80
N LYS A 105 8.54 -10.23 -3.12
CA LYS A 105 9.70 -10.21 -4.01
C LYS A 105 10.62 -9.02 -3.70
N ALA A 106 10.06 -7.83 -3.44
CA ALA A 106 10.82 -6.61 -3.17
C ALA A 106 11.69 -6.76 -1.89
N TYR A 107 11.11 -7.15 -0.76
CA TYR A 107 11.87 -7.28 0.49
C TYR A 107 12.75 -8.55 0.54
N TYR A 108 12.36 -9.64 -0.14
CA TYR A 108 13.23 -10.82 -0.29
C TYR A 108 14.51 -10.47 -1.07
N ARG A 109 14.39 -9.69 -2.14
CA ARG A 109 15.55 -9.27 -2.94
C ARG A 109 16.35 -8.14 -2.31
N GLY A 110 15.66 -7.14 -1.76
CA GLY A 110 16.26 -5.90 -1.25
C GLY A 110 16.87 -6.03 0.15
N PHE A 111 16.14 -6.65 1.10
CA PHE A 111 16.60 -6.74 2.49
C PHE A 111 17.23 -8.10 2.81
N TRP A 112 16.65 -9.20 2.31
CA TRP A 112 17.17 -10.55 2.62
C TRP A 112 18.14 -11.12 1.59
N ALA A 113 18.33 -10.47 0.43
CA ALA A 113 19.18 -10.98 -0.65
C ALA A 113 18.89 -12.45 -1.03
N SER A 114 17.63 -12.86 -1.13
CA SER A 114 17.23 -14.25 -1.38
C SER A 114 16.39 -14.43 -2.66
N PRO A 115 17.03 -14.79 -3.79
CA PRO A 115 18.29 -14.23 -4.27
C PRO A 115 18.09 -12.78 -4.77
N PRO A 116 19.10 -11.88 -4.69
CA PRO A 116 18.92 -10.45 -5.00
C PRO A 116 18.64 -10.18 -6.48
N ALA A 117 19.18 -11.01 -7.37
CA ALA A 117 18.96 -10.93 -8.81
C ALA A 117 19.06 -12.31 -9.47
N CYS A 118 18.56 -12.44 -10.70
CA CYS A 118 18.76 -13.65 -11.50
C CYS A 118 20.26 -13.89 -11.72
N ALA A 119 20.69 -15.15 -11.63
CA ALA A 119 22.09 -15.58 -11.74
C ALA A 119 23.04 -15.00 -10.66
N VAL A 120 22.51 -14.43 -9.57
CA VAL A 120 23.29 -14.05 -8.39
C VAL A 120 22.90 -14.98 -7.25
N ALA A 121 23.85 -15.76 -6.77
CA ALA A 121 23.61 -16.73 -5.70
C ALA A 121 23.22 -16.03 -4.39
N GLU A 122 22.20 -16.56 -3.72
CA GLU A 122 21.82 -16.08 -2.39
C GLU A 122 22.92 -16.38 -1.34
N PRO A 123 23.03 -15.58 -0.27
CA PRO A 123 23.97 -15.83 0.81
C PRO A 123 23.50 -16.92 1.78
N HIS A 124 22.20 -17.24 1.77
CA HIS A 124 21.61 -18.22 2.68
C HIS A 124 22.00 -19.65 2.29
N ARG A 125 22.42 -20.45 3.28
CA ARG A 125 22.80 -21.86 3.06
C ARG A 125 21.61 -22.82 3.07
N LYS A 126 20.48 -22.41 3.68
CA LYS A 126 19.28 -23.22 3.85
C LYS A 126 18.06 -22.36 3.57
N TYR A 127 17.10 -22.90 2.82
CA TYR A 127 15.81 -22.28 2.59
C TYR A 127 14.81 -22.85 3.60
N SER A 128 14.32 -22.03 4.53
CA SER A 128 13.29 -22.44 5.49
C SER A 128 11.88 -22.39 4.91
N GLY A 129 11.71 -21.78 3.74
CA GLY A 129 10.41 -21.56 3.11
C GLY A 129 9.53 -20.58 3.85
N GLU A 130 8.38 -20.31 3.24
CA GLU A 130 7.27 -19.52 3.80
C GLU A 130 6.32 -20.39 4.66
N THR A 131 6.77 -21.55 5.12
CA THR A 131 5.92 -22.52 5.84
C THR A 131 6.03 -22.41 7.36
N ARG A 132 6.92 -21.54 7.87
CA ARG A 132 7.12 -21.32 9.30
C ARG A 132 6.82 -19.89 9.71
N PHE A 133 6.41 -19.71 10.97
CA PHE A 133 6.25 -18.40 11.57
C PHE A 133 7.59 -17.64 11.57
N PRO A 134 7.63 -16.34 11.21
CA PRO A 134 6.50 -15.47 10.83
C PRO A 134 6.11 -15.48 9.34
N LEU A 135 6.90 -16.10 8.46
CA LEU A 135 6.71 -16.05 6.99
C LEU A 135 5.44 -16.74 6.50
N ILE A 136 4.83 -17.64 7.28
CA ILE A 136 3.53 -18.25 6.96
C ILE A 136 2.41 -17.22 6.84
N MET A 137 2.51 -16.10 7.55
CA MET A 137 1.53 -15.01 7.49
C MET A 137 1.48 -14.37 6.11
N GLN A 138 2.49 -14.56 5.26
CA GLN A 138 2.50 -14.04 3.90
C GLN A 138 1.41 -14.69 3.02
N ASN A 139 0.83 -15.82 3.43
CA ASN A 139 -0.23 -16.51 2.69
C ASN A 139 -1.63 -15.96 2.96
N ILE A 140 -1.79 -15.03 3.91
CA ILE A 140 -3.11 -14.48 4.28
C ILE A 140 -3.51 -13.25 3.46
N HIS A 141 -2.78 -12.93 2.38
CA HIS A 141 -3.04 -11.77 1.51
C HIS A 141 -4.50 -11.66 1.03
N ARG A 142 -5.13 -12.81 0.76
CA ARG A 142 -6.54 -12.86 0.36
C ARG A 142 -7.47 -12.26 1.42
N TYR A 143 -7.19 -12.45 2.70
CA TYR A 143 -8.00 -11.89 3.78
C TYR A 143 -7.77 -10.39 3.94
N PHE A 144 -6.51 -9.94 3.82
CA PHE A 144 -6.22 -8.50 3.80
C PHE A 144 -6.87 -7.78 2.63
N PHE A 145 -7.08 -8.44 1.47
CA PHE A 145 -7.86 -7.84 0.38
C PHE A 145 -9.29 -7.51 0.81
N TYR A 146 -9.95 -8.40 1.59
CA TYR A 146 -11.30 -8.14 2.09
C TYR A 146 -11.35 -6.99 3.09
N ALA A 147 -10.29 -6.78 3.88
CA ALA A 147 -10.18 -5.64 4.78
C ALA A 147 -9.82 -4.33 4.02
N ALA A 148 -8.98 -4.42 2.98
CA ALA A 148 -8.52 -3.27 2.21
C ALA A 148 -9.66 -2.58 1.44
N VAL A 149 -10.67 -3.33 0.98
CA VAL A 149 -11.81 -2.78 0.23
C VAL A 149 -12.66 -1.82 1.09
N PRO A 150 -13.12 -2.18 2.31
CA PRO A 150 -13.75 -1.23 3.23
C PRO A 150 -12.88 -0.03 3.55
N VAL A 151 -11.58 -0.23 3.84
CA VAL A 151 -10.66 0.89 4.11
C VAL A 151 -10.59 1.86 2.93
N ALA A 152 -10.47 1.35 1.70
CA ALA A 152 -10.52 2.18 0.50
C ALA A 152 -11.89 2.88 0.35
N GLY A 153 -12.99 2.22 0.71
CA GLY A 153 -14.32 2.84 0.76
C GLY A 153 -14.38 4.04 1.73
N ILE A 154 -13.81 3.90 2.92
CA ILE A 154 -13.75 4.98 3.91
C ILE A 154 -12.88 6.13 3.41
N LEU A 155 -11.69 5.83 2.87
CA LEU A 155 -10.84 6.87 2.27
C LEU A 155 -11.49 7.56 1.06
N THR A 156 -12.40 6.87 0.36
CA THR A 156 -13.24 7.48 -0.69
C THR A 156 -14.24 8.45 -0.08
N TYR A 157 -14.88 8.08 1.02
CA TYR A 157 -15.76 8.97 1.76
C TYR A 157 -15.01 10.21 2.26
N ASP A 158 -13.84 10.04 2.87
CA ASP A 158 -12.98 11.17 3.29
C ASP A 158 -12.62 12.07 2.11
N THR A 159 -12.30 11.48 0.95
CA THR A 159 -12.04 12.24 -0.28
C THR A 159 -13.25 13.09 -0.69
N VAL A 160 -14.47 12.56 -0.58
CA VAL A 160 -15.68 13.36 -0.85
C VAL A 160 -15.82 14.49 0.16
N LEU A 161 -15.53 14.25 1.44
CA LEU A 161 -15.59 15.27 2.47
C LEU A 161 -14.60 16.43 2.25
N THR A 162 -13.54 16.21 1.46
CA THR A 162 -12.58 17.27 1.08
C THR A 162 -13.14 18.33 0.14
N PHE A 163 -14.34 18.14 -0.42
CA PHE A 163 -15.04 19.16 -1.21
C PHE A 163 -15.83 20.16 -0.36
N ARG A 164 -15.47 20.23 0.92
CA ARG A 164 -15.97 21.20 1.87
C ARG A 164 -14.90 22.24 2.18
N ASP A 165 -15.28 23.40 2.71
CA ASP A 165 -14.33 24.34 3.31
C ASP A 165 -14.05 24.01 4.78
N GLU A 166 -13.28 24.87 5.44
CA GLU A 166 -13.00 24.81 6.88
C GLU A 166 -14.24 25.03 7.76
N HIS A 167 -15.28 25.67 7.22
CA HIS A 167 -16.58 25.88 7.86
C HIS A 167 -17.59 24.76 7.53
N TYR A 168 -17.16 23.74 6.78
CA TYR A 168 -17.94 22.59 6.34
C TYR A 168 -19.07 22.91 5.34
N ALA A 169 -19.01 24.06 4.66
CA ALA A 169 -19.84 24.36 3.50
C ALA A 169 -19.38 23.52 2.30
N TRP A 170 -20.30 23.11 1.43
CA TRP A 170 -19.99 22.28 0.26
C TRP A 170 -19.70 23.12 -0.98
N GLY A 171 -19.04 22.51 -1.96
CA GLY A 171 -18.80 23.12 -3.27
C GLY A 171 -17.43 23.77 -3.39
N HIS A 172 -16.50 23.39 -2.53
CA HIS A 172 -15.14 23.90 -2.53
C HIS A 172 -14.17 22.86 -3.08
N MET A 173 -13.05 23.33 -3.65
CA MET A 173 -11.96 22.45 -4.06
C MET A 173 -10.64 23.17 -3.84
N GLY A 174 -9.77 22.56 -3.02
CA GLY A 174 -8.38 23.00 -2.84
C GLY A 174 -7.39 22.05 -3.49
N LEU A 175 -6.11 22.40 -3.39
CA LEU A 175 -5.01 21.50 -3.74
C LEU A 175 -5.09 20.21 -2.91
N GLY A 176 -5.47 20.29 -1.64
CA GLY A 176 -5.69 19.10 -0.81
C GLY A 176 -6.74 18.17 -1.40
N SER A 177 -7.84 18.71 -1.92
CA SER A 177 -8.93 17.90 -2.50
C SER A 177 -8.43 17.15 -3.75
N LEU A 178 -7.62 17.80 -4.59
CA LEU A 178 -6.97 17.17 -5.74
C LEU A 178 -5.98 16.06 -5.32
N ILE A 179 -5.17 16.30 -4.29
CA ILE A 179 -4.23 15.30 -3.76
C ILE A 179 -4.99 14.07 -3.25
N PHE A 180 -6.11 14.25 -2.55
CA PHE A 180 -6.96 13.15 -2.09
C PHE A 180 -7.57 12.38 -3.25
N LEU A 181 -8.09 13.06 -4.29
CA LEU A 181 -8.61 12.41 -5.50
C LEU A 181 -7.56 11.53 -6.18
N VAL A 182 -6.34 12.06 -6.39
CA VAL A 182 -5.24 11.30 -6.97
C VAL A 182 -4.88 10.11 -6.08
N ASN A 183 -4.78 10.33 -4.77
CA ASN A 183 -4.46 9.30 -3.81
C ASN A 183 -5.49 8.16 -3.83
N ILE A 184 -6.79 8.47 -3.74
CA ILE A 184 -7.82 7.43 -3.71
C ILE A 184 -7.96 6.69 -5.04
N ALA A 185 -7.79 7.39 -6.17
CA ALA A 185 -7.76 6.75 -7.48
C ALA A 185 -6.60 5.75 -7.59
N LEU A 186 -5.41 6.10 -7.09
CA LEU A 186 -4.25 5.21 -7.06
C LEU A 186 -4.42 4.05 -6.07
N ILE A 187 -5.05 4.26 -4.92
CA ILE A 187 -5.40 3.20 -3.96
C ILE A 187 -6.36 2.19 -4.58
N TRP A 188 -7.42 2.65 -5.25
CA TRP A 188 -8.34 1.76 -5.96
C TRP A 188 -7.65 1.04 -7.12
N ALA A 189 -6.84 1.74 -7.92
CA ALA A 189 -6.10 1.11 -9.01
C ALA A 189 -5.14 0.02 -8.49
N TYR A 190 -4.43 0.27 -7.39
CA TYR A 190 -3.58 -0.73 -6.74
C TYR A 190 -4.41 -1.92 -6.21
N THR A 191 -5.51 -1.65 -5.52
CA THR A 191 -6.39 -2.69 -4.94
C THR A 191 -7.01 -3.57 -6.03
N LEU A 192 -7.56 -2.97 -7.08
CA LEU A 192 -8.20 -3.68 -8.19
C LEU A 192 -7.21 -4.39 -9.12
N SER A 193 -5.95 -3.95 -9.17
CA SER A 193 -4.90 -4.60 -9.97
C SER A 193 -4.32 -5.87 -9.33
N CYS A 194 -4.71 -6.23 -8.12
CA CYS A 194 -4.12 -7.38 -7.43
C CYS A 194 -4.56 -8.73 -8.04
N HIS A 195 -3.73 -9.77 -7.83
CA HIS A 195 -4.06 -11.14 -8.25
C HIS A 195 -5.31 -11.68 -7.53
N SER A 196 -5.54 -11.29 -6.27
CA SER A 196 -6.73 -11.67 -5.51
C SER A 196 -8.00 -11.18 -6.20
N CYS A 197 -8.05 -9.93 -6.65
CA CYS A 197 -9.19 -9.34 -7.38
C CYS A 197 -9.40 -10.06 -8.72
N ARG A 198 -8.31 -10.29 -9.48
CA ARG A 198 -8.37 -11.05 -10.74
C ARG A 198 -8.97 -12.44 -10.54
N HIS A 199 -8.55 -13.13 -9.48
CA HIS A 199 -9.07 -14.46 -9.13
C HIS A 199 -10.53 -14.40 -8.66
N ILE A 200 -10.95 -13.37 -7.92
CA ILE A 200 -12.36 -13.20 -7.53
C ILE A 200 -13.25 -13.02 -8.76
N ILE A 201 -12.82 -12.19 -9.72
CA ILE A 201 -13.64 -11.88 -10.91
C ILE A 201 -13.70 -13.06 -11.89
N GLY A 202 -12.55 -13.62 -12.27
CA GLY A 202 -12.46 -14.64 -13.33
C GLY A 202 -12.16 -16.05 -12.85
N GLY A 203 -11.92 -16.25 -11.55
CA GLY A 203 -11.57 -17.55 -11.01
C GLY A 203 -12.70 -18.57 -11.16
N ARG A 204 -12.28 -19.83 -11.37
CA ARG A 204 -13.15 -21.01 -11.55
C ARG A 204 -14.08 -20.94 -12.78
N LEU A 205 -13.90 -19.99 -13.69
CA LEU A 205 -14.61 -19.98 -14.96
C LEU A 205 -14.07 -21.08 -15.89
N ARG A 206 -14.95 -21.96 -16.34
CA ARG A 206 -14.61 -23.02 -17.33
C ARG A 206 -14.95 -22.63 -18.76
N HIS A 207 -15.87 -21.68 -18.97
CA HIS A 207 -16.32 -21.22 -20.28
C HIS A 207 -16.46 -19.69 -20.30
N PHE A 208 -15.58 -18.99 -21.00
CA PHE A 208 -15.67 -17.53 -21.08
C PHE A 208 -16.83 -17.03 -21.95
N SER A 209 -17.21 -17.79 -22.98
CA SER A 209 -18.34 -17.47 -23.86
C SER A 209 -19.69 -17.41 -23.14
N LYS A 210 -19.88 -18.23 -22.11
CA LYS A 210 -21.11 -18.25 -21.29
C LYS A 210 -21.14 -17.19 -20.18
N HIS A 211 -20.02 -16.48 -19.96
CA HIS A 211 -19.89 -15.47 -18.91
C HIS A 211 -19.23 -14.18 -19.45
N PRO A 212 -19.81 -13.52 -20.46
CA PRO A 212 -19.19 -12.41 -21.17
C PRO A 212 -18.88 -11.21 -20.26
N VAL A 213 -19.74 -10.90 -19.29
CA VAL A 213 -19.51 -9.80 -18.34
C VAL A 213 -18.30 -10.08 -17.44
N ARG A 214 -18.23 -11.28 -16.83
CA ARG A 214 -17.09 -11.66 -15.99
C ARG A 214 -15.79 -11.74 -16.79
N TYR A 215 -15.84 -12.21 -18.03
CA TYR A 215 -14.69 -12.21 -18.92
C TYR A 215 -14.20 -10.79 -19.23
N ARG A 216 -15.12 -9.86 -19.55
CA ARG A 216 -14.78 -8.45 -19.77
C ARG A 216 -14.12 -7.83 -18.53
N LEU A 217 -14.72 -7.99 -17.36
CA LEU A 217 -14.17 -7.48 -16.09
C LEU A 217 -12.80 -8.10 -15.78
N TRP A 218 -12.64 -9.41 -15.99
CA TRP A 218 -11.35 -10.08 -15.84
C TRP A 218 -10.29 -9.55 -16.81
N GLY A 219 -10.69 -9.19 -18.04
CA GLY A 219 -9.80 -8.55 -19.02
C GLY A 219 -9.37 -7.14 -18.59
N TRP A 220 -10.26 -6.34 -18.01
CA TRP A 220 -9.92 -5.03 -17.43
C TRP A 220 -8.96 -5.17 -16.26
N VAL A 221 -9.28 -6.02 -15.29
CA VAL A 221 -8.40 -6.29 -14.15
C VAL A 221 -7.09 -6.93 -14.58
N GLY A 222 -7.09 -7.77 -15.62
CA GLY A 222 -5.88 -8.33 -16.21
C GLY A 222 -4.94 -7.26 -16.77
N ARG A 223 -5.49 -6.23 -17.43
CA ARG A 223 -4.71 -5.07 -17.92
C ARG A 223 -4.13 -4.25 -16.77
N LEU A 224 -4.90 -4.00 -15.71
CA LEU A 224 -4.41 -3.31 -14.52
C LEU A 224 -3.33 -4.14 -13.79
N ASN A 225 -3.53 -5.45 -13.68
CA ASN A 225 -2.61 -6.39 -13.02
C ASN A 225 -1.23 -6.43 -13.68
N ALA A 226 -1.14 -6.28 -15.00
CA ALA A 226 0.15 -6.16 -15.69
C ALA A 226 0.98 -4.94 -15.22
N ARG A 227 0.31 -3.91 -14.68
CA ARG A 227 0.93 -2.70 -14.12
C ARG A 227 0.94 -2.68 -12.60
N HIS A 228 0.65 -3.81 -11.94
CA HIS A 228 0.47 -3.86 -10.48
C HIS A 228 1.67 -3.31 -9.70
N MET A 229 2.90 -3.59 -10.15
CA MET A 229 4.12 -3.04 -9.56
C MET A 229 4.15 -1.50 -9.61
N LEU A 230 3.83 -0.92 -10.77
CA LEU A 230 3.80 0.55 -10.94
C LEU A 230 2.74 1.16 -10.02
N LEU A 231 1.54 0.59 -9.99
CA LEU A 231 0.43 1.05 -9.16
C LEU A 231 0.73 0.89 -7.66
N ALA A 232 1.49 -0.14 -7.28
CA ALA A 232 1.95 -0.34 -5.90
C ALA A 232 2.84 0.82 -5.43
N TRP A 233 3.81 1.25 -6.24
CA TRP A 233 4.66 2.40 -5.92
C TRP A 233 3.93 3.73 -6.02
N ALA A 234 3.14 3.94 -7.07
CA ALA A 234 2.37 5.16 -7.24
C ALA A 234 1.43 5.40 -6.05
N SER A 235 0.71 4.36 -5.61
CA SER A 235 -0.16 4.44 -4.41
C SER A 235 0.61 4.58 -3.09
N LEU A 236 1.83 4.05 -2.99
CA LEU A 236 2.67 4.21 -1.80
C LEU A 236 3.19 5.65 -1.68
N ILE A 237 3.65 6.22 -2.79
CA ILE A 237 4.12 7.60 -2.85
C ILE A 237 2.94 8.55 -2.64
N SER A 238 1.79 8.31 -3.28
CA SER A 238 0.62 9.18 -3.15
C SER A 238 0.08 9.21 -1.73
N VAL A 239 0.06 8.07 -1.01
CA VAL A 239 -0.46 8.05 0.36
C VAL A 239 0.49 8.77 1.32
N ALA A 240 1.81 8.64 1.13
CA ALA A 240 2.79 9.41 1.88
C ALA A 240 2.66 10.91 1.59
N ALA A 241 2.53 11.29 0.32
CA ALA A 241 2.36 12.68 -0.07
C ALA A 241 1.04 13.27 0.47
N CYS A 242 -0.05 12.50 0.46
CA CYS A 242 -1.34 12.90 1.01
C CYS A 242 -1.25 13.12 2.52
N ASP A 243 -0.67 12.17 3.28
CA ASP A 243 -0.47 12.36 4.72
C ASP A 243 0.46 13.53 5.02
N PHE A 244 1.56 13.69 4.26
CA PHE A 244 2.50 14.79 4.45
C PHE A 244 1.85 16.14 4.15
N TYR A 245 0.98 16.21 3.14
CA TYR A 245 0.20 17.41 2.84
C TYR A 245 -0.66 17.82 4.02
N VAL A 246 -1.44 16.88 4.58
CA VAL A 246 -2.26 17.16 5.77
C VAL A 246 -1.40 17.58 6.95
N TYR A 247 -0.23 16.95 7.13
CA TYR A 247 0.72 17.35 8.16
C TYR A 247 1.18 18.81 8.01
N LEU A 248 1.54 19.24 6.79
CA LEU A 248 1.96 20.62 6.54
C LEU A 248 0.85 21.63 6.80
N VAL A 249 -0.39 21.32 6.38
CA VAL A 249 -1.55 22.19 6.61
C VAL A 249 -1.92 22.22 8.10
N ALA A 250 -1.96 21.08 8.78
CA ALA A 250 -2.32 20.99 10.19
C ALA A 250 -1.28 21.64 11.12
N SER A 251 0.00 21.56 10.77
CA SER A 251 1.08 22.23 11.51
C SER A 251 1.19 23.74 11.24
N GLY A 252 0.42 24.27 10.28
CA GLY A 252 0.51 25.67 9.85
C GLY A 252 1.79 26.00 9.05
N ALA A 253 2.53 24.99 8.59
CA ALA A 253 3.72 25.17 7.76
C ALA A 253 3.39 25.51 6.30
N PHE A 254 2.16 25.24 5.86
CA PHE A 254 1.69 25.49 4.51
C PHE A 254 0.19 25.79 4.49
N ASP A 255 -0.20 26.90 3.88
CA ASP A 255 -1.60 27.24 3.69
C ASP A 255 -2.19 26.47 2.49
N ASP A 256 -3.38 25.88 2.63
CA ASP A 256 -4.05 25.15 1.54
C ASP A 256 -4.49 26.10 0.41
N PRO A 257 -3.91 25.99 -0.80
CA PRO A 257 -4.35 26.78 -1.94
C PRO A 257 -5.76 26.35 -2.37
N ARG A 258 -6.69 27.32 -2.39
CA ARG A 258 -8.08 27.11 -2.82
C ARG A 258 -8.24 27.44 -4.30
N PHE A 259 -9.02 26.63 -5.02
CA PHE A 259 -9.42 26.93 -6.40
C PHE A 259 -10.76 27.66 -6.45
N PHE A 260 -11.73 27.21 -5.65
CA PHE A 260 -13.06 27.80 -5.44
C PHE A 260 -13.68 27.23 -4.15
#